data_AF-A0A934RBH4-F1
#
_entry.id   AF-A0A934RBH4-F1
#
_cell.length_a   1.000
_cell.length_b   1.000
_cell.length_c   1.000
_cell.angle_alpha   90.00
_cell.angle_beta   90.00
_cell.angle_gamma   90.00
#
_symmetry.space_group_name_H-M   'P 1'
#
loop_
_entity.id
_entity.type
_entity.pdbx_description
1 polymer ?
#
loop_
_entity_poly.entity_id
_entity_poly.type
_entity_poly.pdbx_seq_one_letter_code
_entity_poly.pdbx_strand_id
1 'polypeptide(L)'
;MRKLKCLLVVAVSSLSFSCGEKTTATSSQKTNMSSGYSSLKEPFKESEFSEWMSKADQQVAYEERKEGMYFAYTEGRNNGGFHQYRHVMKKFTGENHREFAVFWGLSESEFYQIDLSMRKKGFERANLQVFEDGTGKAYHQVLWLLPNAN
;
A
#
# COMPACT_ATOMS: atom_id res chain seq x y z
N MET A 1 45.56 10.70 3.62
CA MET A 1 44.60 11.67 3.05
C MET A 1 43.18 11.12 3.19
N ARG A 2 42.40 11.58 4.17
CA ARG A 2 41.00 11.18 4.37
C ARG A 2 40.11 12.21 3.67
N LYS A 3 39.40 11.81 2.61
CA LYS A 3 38.45 12.70 1.93
C LYS A 3 37.11 12.64 2.65
N LEU A 4 36.81 13.70 3.40
CA LEU A 4 35.50 14.04 3.93
C LEU A 4 34.57 14.32 2.74
N LYS A 5 33.44 13.61 2.63
CA LYS A 5 32.36 13.96 1.69
C LYS A 5 31.24 14.61 2.49
N CYS A 6 31.16 15.94 2.43
CA CYS A 6 29.99 16.69 2.88
C CYS A 6 28.83 16.40 1.93
N LEU A 7 27.74 15.84 2.45
CA LEU A 7 26.44 15.85 1.79
C LEU A 7 25.80 17.22 2.04
N LEU A 8 25.62 17.98 0.96
CA LEU A 8 24.99 19.28 0.96
C LEU A 8 23.48 19.07 0.84
N VAL A 9 22.74 19.34 1.91
CA VAL A 9 21.27 19.32 1.94
C VAL A 9 20.77 20.68 1.48
N VAL A 10 20.16 20.74 0.30
CA VAL A 10 19.47 21.95 -0.18
C VAL A 10 18.04 21.90 0.33
N ALA A 11 17.75 22.70 1.36
CA ALA A 11 16.38 22.97 1.80
C ALA A 11 15.79 24.06 0.90
N VAL A 12 14.81 23.69 0.07
CA VAL A 12 14.00 24.67 -0.68
C VAL A 12 12.75 24.97 0.15
N SER A 13 12.77 26.09 0.84
CA SER A 13 11.65 26.67 1.56
C SER A 13 10.77 27.47 0.59
N SER A 14 9.68 26.87 0.11
CA SER A 14 8.61 27.59 -0.58
C SER A 14 7.50 27.96 0.40
N LEU A 15 7.47 29.25 0.75
CA LEU A 15 6.38 29.93 1.45
C LEU A 15 5.09 29.80 0.62
N SER A 16 4.06 29.16 1.18
CA SER A 16 2.72 29.21 0.60
C SER A 16 1.88 30.20 1.38
N PHE A 17 1.62 31.35 0.75
CA PHE A 17 0.51 32.24 1.12
C PHE A 17 -0.80 31.54 0.73
N SER A 18 -1.78 31.47 1.64
CA SER A 18 -3.17 31.33 1.24
C SER A 18 -4.04 32.21 2.14
N CYS A 19 -4.90 32.97 1.46
CA CYS A 19 -5.67 34.10 1.94
C CYS A 19 -7.16 33.77 1.71
N GLY A 20 -8.00 33.90 2.76
CA GLY A 20 -9.49 33.95 2.72
C GLY A 20 -10.21 32.71 2.17
N GLU A 21 -11.43 32.33 2.57
CA GLU A 21 -12.46 32.95 3.38
C GLU A 21 -13.46 31.84 3.84
N LYS A 22 -14.32 32.19 4.81
CA LYS A 22 -15.22 31.33 5.59
C LYS A 22 -16.44 30.84 4.80
N THR A 23 -16.92 29.63 5.08
CA THR A 23 -18.35 29.40 5.39
C THR A 23 -18.58 28.07 6.12
N THR A 24 -19.41 28.13 7.16
CA THR A 24 -19.89 27.03 7.99
C THR A 24 -20.99 26.26 7.24
N ALA A 25 -20.93 24.92 7.22
CA ALA A 25 -22.13 24.08 7.02
C ALA A 25 -21.94 22.67 7.60
N THR A 26 -22.73 22.38 8.62
CA THR A 26 -23.00 21.06 9.20
C THR A 26 -23.72 20.18 8.18
N SER A 27 -23.23 18.98 7.89
CA SER A 27 -24.06 17.76 7.76
C SER A 27 -23.23 16.53 7.40
N SER A 28 -23.42 15.51 8.21
CA SER A 28 -23.13 14.09 8.00
C SER A 28 -23.16 13.63 6.55
N GLN A 29 -22.04 13.13 6.02
CA GLN A 29 -22.04 12.20 4.89
C GLN A 29 -20.88 11.22 5.03
N LYS A 30 -21.24 9.93 5.17
CA LYS A 30 -20.38 8.78 4.91
C LYS A 30 -19.86 8.91 3.47
N THR A 31 -18.65 9.43 3.29
CA THR A 31 -17.98 9.40 2.00
C THR A 31 -17.22 8.10 1.85
N ASN A 32 -17.82 7.16 1.10
CA ASN A 32 -17.08 6.13 0.37
C ASN A 32 -15.98 6.82 -0.44
N MET A 33 -14.73 6.79 0.03
CA MET A 33 -13.57 7.22 -0.75
C MET A 33 -12.57 6.08 -0.81
N SER A 34 -12.80 5.17 -1.77
CA SER A 34 -11.73 4.35 -2.32
C SER A 34 -11.31 4.98 -3.64
N SER A 35 -10.10 5.54 -3.69
CA SER A 35 -9.42 5.90 -4.94
C SER A 35 -8.35 4.85 -5.27
N GLY A 36 -8.68 3.57 -5.05
CA GLY A 36 -7.85 2.45 -5.46
C GLY A 36 -8.75 1.35 -6.02
N TYR A 37 -8.51 0.97 -7.27
CA TYR A 37 -9.16 -0.21 -7.83
C TYR A 37 -8.61 -1.44 -7.12
N SER A 38 -9.47 -2.25 -6.51
CA SER A 38 -9.13 -3.53 -5.88
C SER A 38 -9.87 -4.64 -6.62
N SER A 39 -9.19 -5.72 -6.97
CA SER A 39 -9.80 -6.85 -7.69
C SER A 39 -10.56 -7.83 -6.78
N LEU A 40 -10.65 -7.57 -5.47
CA LEU A 40 -11.22 -8.49 -4.49
C LEU A 40 -12.76 -8.53 -4.51
N LYS A 41 -13.33 -9.75 -4.49
CA LYS A 41 -14.79 -10.00 -4.51
C LYS A 41 -15.38 -10.53 -3.18
N GLU A 42 -14.57 -10.88 -2.18
CA GLU A 42 -15.07 -11.50 -0.93
C GLU A 42 -14.90 -10.62 0.32
N PRO A 43 -15.88 -10.65 1.26
CA PRO A 43 -15.77 -9.95 2.54
C PRO A 43 -14.90 -10.73 3.54
N PHE A 44 -13.79 -10.14 3.96
CA PHE A 44 -12.84 -10.77 4.87
C PHE A 44 -13.24 -10.63 6.34
N LYS A 45 -14.04 -11.60 6.83
CA LYS A 45 -14.59 -11.63 8.20
C LYS A 45 -13.52 -11.79 9.30
N GLU A 46 -12.35 -12.30 8.94
CA GLU A 46 -11.20 -12.50 9.83
C GLU A 46 -10.00 -11.71 9.31
N SER A 47 -9.99 -10.39 9.54
CA SER A 47 -8.89 -9.52 9.16
C SER A 47 -8.51 -8.61 10.31
N GLU A 48 -7.20 -8.50 10.53
CA GLU A 48 -6.62 -7.54 11.44
C GLU A 48 -6.27 -6.27 10.67
N PHE A 49 -6.54 -5.12 11.27
CA PHE A 49 -6.22 -3.83 10.69
C PHE A 49 -5.01 -3.27 11.43
N SER A 50 -3.99 -2.83 10.69
CA SER A 50 -2.96 -2.01 11.27
C SER A 50 -3.52 -0.65 11.67
N GLU A 51 -2.76 0.09 12.50
CA GLU A 51 -3.01 1.51 12.68
C GLU A 51 -2.84 2.26 11.35
N TRP A 52 -3.45 3.46 11.27
CA TRP A 52 -3.25 4.37 10.16
C TRP A 52 -1.86 5.00 10.25
N MET A 53 -1.10 4.93 9.16
CA MET A 53 0.31 5.31 9.11
C MET A 53 0.65 6.11 7.84
N SER A 54 1.82 6.71 7.80
CA SER A 54 2.28 7.42 6.58
C SER A 54 2.70 6.44 5.49
N LYS A 55 2.96 6.93 4.27
CA LYS A 55 3.53 6.10 3.20
C LYS A 55 4.91 5.54 3.57
N ALA A 56 5.72 6.30 4.31
CA ALA A 56 7.05 5.88 4.74
C ALA A 56 6.97 4.73 5.76
N ASP A 57 6.01 4.81 6.68
CA ASP A 57 5.83 3.81 7.74
C ASP A 57 5.29 2.47 7.21
N GLN A 58 4.66 2.44 6.04
CA GLN A 58 4.20 1.18 5.44
C GLN A 58 5.35 0.20 5.17
N GLN A 59 6.51 0.70 4.74
CA GLN A 59 7.66 -0.19 4.50
C GLN A 59 8.15 -0.80 5.81
N VAL A 60 8.18 0.00 6.89
CA VAL A 60 8.57 -0.47 8.22
C VAL A 60 7.56 -1.51 8.72
N ALA A 61 6.26 -1.22 8.63
CA ALA A 61 5.21 -2.16 8.99
C ALA A 61 5.28 -3.46 8.18
N TYR A 62 5.66 -3.38 6.90
CA TYR A 62 5.86 -4.53 6.03
C TYR A 62 7.00 -5.45 6.51
N GLU A 63 8.10 -4.86 6.94
CA GLU A 63 9.27 -5.57 7.45
C GLU A 63 9.05 -6.15 8.86
N GLU A 64 8.32 -5.43 9.71
CA GLU A 64 8.00 -5.82 11.09
C GLU A 64 6.75 -6.71 11.21
N ARG A 65 6.15 -7.12 10.09
CA ARG A 65 4.93 -7.92 10.10
C ARG A 65 5.13 -9.22 10.90
N LYS A 66 4.10 -9.59 11.68
CA LYS A 66 4.10 -10.85 12.43
C LYS A 66 4.27 -12.03 11.48
N GLU A 67 5.09 -13.00 11.89
CA GLU A 67 5.27 -14.25 11.14
C GLU A 67 3.92 -14.96 10.93
N GLY A 68 3.71 -15.53 9.74
CA GLY A 68 2.45 -16.19 9.37
C GLY A 68 1.31 -15.23 9.04
N MET A 69 1.50 -13.91 9.14
CA MET A 69 0.56 -12.90 8.64
C MET A 69 1.03 -12.37 7.28
N TYR A 70 0.07 -12.10 6.39
CA TYR A 70 0.33 -11.45 5.12
C TYR A 70 -0.61 -10.26 4.93
N PHE A 71 -0.18 -9.29 4.12
CA PHE A 71 -1.02 -8.14 3.79
C PHE A 71 -1.91 -8.52 2.61
N ALA A 72 -3.20 -8.66 2.90
CA ALA A 72 -4.19 -9.00 1.88
C ALA A 72 -4.43 -7.81 0.95
N TYR A 73 -4.52 -6.61 1.52
CA TYR A 73 -4.63 -5.35 0.80
C TYR A 73 -4.26 -4.17 1.69
N THR A 74 -4.12 -3.00 1.08
CA THR A 74 -3.90 -1.71 1.76
C THR A 74 -5.09 -0.79 1.53
N GLU A 75 -5.51 -0.10 2.58
CA GLU A 75 -6.46 1.01 2.48
C GLU A 75 -5.71 2.33 2.51
N GLY A 76 -6.22 3.32 1.78
CA GLY A 76 -5.74 4.70 1.80
C GLY A 76 -6.87 5.66 2.13
N ARG A 77 -6.58 6.72 2.89
CA ARG A 77 -7.51 7.82 3.17
C ARG A 77 -6.81 9.17 3.13
N ASN A 78 -7.58 10.22 2.88
CA ASN A 78 -7.16 11.59 3.17
C ASN A 78 -7.74 11.99 4.55
N ASN A 79 -6.88 12.42 5.47
CA ASN A 79 -7.27 12.91 6.78
C ASN A 79 -6.65 14.29 7.00
N GLY A 80 -7.46 15.35 6.82
CA GLY A 80 -7.00 16.73 7.02
C GLY A 80 -5.89 17.17 6.07
N GLY A 81 -5.87 16.68 4.83
CA GLY A 81 -4.82 16.98 3.84
C GLY A 81 -3.63 16.02 3.87
N PHE A 82 -3.58 15.09 4.83
CA PHE A 82 -2.54 14.08 4.92
C PHE A 82 -3.03 12.73 4.38
N HIS A 83 -2.25 12.13 3.50
CA HIS A 83 -2.48 10.77 3.04
C HIS A 83 -2.04 9.77 4.11
N GLN A 84 -2.98 8.96 4.58
CA GLN A 84 -2.75 7.89 5.53
C GLN A 84 -3.12 6.56 4.91
N TYR A 85 -2.43 5.52 5.34
CA TYR A 85 -2.61 4.17 4.84
C TYR A 85 -2.71 3.18 5.99
N ARG A 86 -3.32 2.02 5.77
CA ARG A 86 -3.21 0.91 6.71
C ARG A 86 -3.24 -0.41 5.96
N HIS A 87 -2.59 -1.42 6.51
CA HIS A 87 -2.62 -2.77 5.98
C HIS A 87 -3.78 -3.54 6.59
N VAL A 88 -4.47 -4.30 5.74
CA VAL A 88 -5.41 -5.32 6.16
C VAL A 88 -4.69 -6.65 6.09
N MET A 89 -4.46 -7.22 7.27
CA MET A 89 -3.64 -8.39 7.47
C MET A 89 -4.52 -9.62 7.68
N LYS A 90 -4.07 -10.75 7.13
CA LYS A 90 -4.71 -12.04 7.33
C LYS A 90 -3.69 -13.07 7.73
N LYS A 91 -4.13 -14.03 8.54
CA LYS A 91 -3.34 -15.21 8.85
C LYS A 91 -3.26 -16.10 7.61
N PHE A 92 -2.08 -16.57 7.31
CA PHE A 92 -1.86 -17.61 6.30
C PHE A 92 -2.19 -18.97 6.91
N THR A 93 -3.23 -19.65 6.39
CA THR A 93 -3.73 -20.90 6.96
C THR A 93 -3.14 -22.16 6.33
N GLY A 94 -2.53 -22.07 5.14
CA GLY A 94 -1.99 -23.23 4.45
C GLY A 94 -3.02 -24.15 3.78
N GLU A 95 -4.33 -23.93 4.01
CA GLU A 95 -5.39 -24.88 3.64
C GLU A 95 -5.47 -25.12 2.13
N ASN A 96 -5.48 -24.04 1.34
CA ASN A 96 -5.60 -24.09 -0.12
C ASN A 96 -4.31 -23.68 -0.85
N HIS A 97 -3.40 -23.05 -0.12
CA HIS A 97 -2.19 -22.45 -0.68
C HIS A 97 -1.01 -22.77 0.23
N ARG A 98 0.15 -23.06 -0.36
CA ARG A 98 1.37 -23.43 0.37
C ARG A 98 2.33 -22.26 0.58
N GLU A 99 2.22 -21.23 -0.23
CA GLU A 99 3.07 -20.04 -0.14
C GLU A 99 2.31 -18.79 -0.55
N PHE A 100 2.75 -17.64 -0.05
CA PHE A 100 2.26 -16.32 -0.47
C PHE A 100 3.43 -15.40 -0.77
N ALA A 101 3.21 -14.44 -1.66
CA ALA A 101 4.13 -13.34 -1.91
C ALA A 101 3.34 -12.04 -1.95
N VAL A 102 3.79 -11.03 -1.20
CA VAL A 102 3.17 -9.71 -1.19
C VAL A 102 4.22 -8.67 -1.54
N PHE A 103 3.83 -7.67 -2.32
CA PHE A 103 4.66 -6.51 -2.56
C PHE A 103 3.81 -5.25 -2.53
N TRP A 104 4.41 -4.17 -2.05
CA TRP A 104 3.81 -2.84 -1.98
C TRP A 104 4.71 -1.83 -2.68
N GLY A 105 4.12 -0.79 -3.26
CA GLY A 105 4.87 0.35 -3.77
C GLY A 105 5.61 0.08 -5.08
N LEU A 106 5.26 -0.99 -5.80
CA LEU A 106 5.91 -1.33 -7.06
C LEU A 106 5.54 -0.30 -8.13
N SER A 107 6.53 0.23 -8.85
CA SER A 107 6.29 0.89 -10.13
C SER A 107 5.65 -0.08 -11.13
N GLU A 108 5.04 0.44 -12.18
CA GLU A 108 4.46 -0.38 -13.24
C GLU A 108 5.46 -1.37 -13.86
N SER A 109 6.69 -0.92 -14.12
CA SER A 109 7.75 -1.78 -14.66
C SER A 109 8.16 -2.89 -13.69
N GLU A 110 8.30 -2.57 -12.40
CA GLU A 110 8.64 -3.57 -11.38
C GLU A 110 7.51 -4.59 -11.21
N PHE A 111 6.26 -4.12 -11.22
CA PHE A 111 5.08 -4.98 -11.16
C PHE A 111 5.09 -6.03 -12.28
N TYR A 112 5.22 -5.63 -13.54
CA TYR A 112 5.17 -6.59 -14.66
C TYR A 112 6.33 -7.59 -14.62
N GLN A 113 7.53 -7.16 -14.23
CA GLN A 113 8.68 -8.05 -14.09
C GLN A 113 8.46 -9.09 -12.99
N ILE A 114 7.96 -8.65 -11.84
CA ILE A 114 7.67 -9.54 -10.71
C ILE A 114 6.50 -10.48 -11.04
N ASP A 115 5.42 -9.98 -11.64
CA ASP A 115 4.24 -10.78 -11.97
C ASP A 115 4.58 -11.92 -12.94
N LEU A 116 5.39 -11.64 -13.97
CA LEU A 116 5.88 -12.67 -14.88
C LEU A 116 6.74 -13.72 -14.16
N SER A 117 7.60 -13.30 -13.23
CA SER A 117 8.44 -14.20 -12.43
C SER A 117 7.60 -15.09 -11.51
N MET A 118 6.61 -14.51 -10.82
CA MET A 118 5.69 -15.22 -9.93
C MET A 118 4.86 -16.25 -10.70
N ARG A 119 4.29 -15.86 -11.85
CA ARG A 119 3.52 -16.76 -12.71
C ARG A 119 4.33 -17.94 -13.23
N LYS A 120 5.59 -17.73 -13.61
CA LYS A 120 6.50 -18.82 -14.00
C LYS A 120 6.78 -19.81 -12.86
N LYS A 121 6.68 -19.37 -11.61
CA LYS A 121 6.81 -20.21 -10.41
C LYS A 121 5.50 -20.88 -10.00
N GLY A 122 4.41 -20.69 -10.77
CA GLY A 122 3.10 -21.26 -10.49
C GLY A 122 2.25 -20.46 -9.53
N PHE A 123 2.66 -19.26 -9.13
CA PHE A 123 1.82 -18.38 -8.31
C PHE A 123 0.68 -17.78 -9.14
N GLU A 124 -0.47 -17.65 -8.48
CA GLU A 124 -1.66 -16.99 -9.00
C GLU A 124 -1.81 -15.61 -8.38
N ARG A 125 -2.28 -14.63 -9.17
CA ARG A 125 -2.53 -13.28 -8.67
C ARG A 125 -3.87 -13.26 -7.94
N ALA A 126 -3.83 -13.15 -6.62
CA ALA A 126 -5.02 -13.16 -5.78
C ALA A 126 -5.61 -11.75 -5.59
N ASN A 127 -4.75 -10.73 -5.54
CA ASN A 127 -5.21 -9.34 -5.47
C ASN A 127 -4.21 -8.39 -6.15
N LEU A 128 -4.73 -7.32 -6.75
CA LEU A 128 -3.98 -6.20 -7.30
C LEU A 128 -4.69 -4.91 -6.92
N GLN A 129 -3.96 -3.99 -6.30
CA GLN A 129 -4.40 -2.61 -6.08
C GLN A 129 -3.46 -1.63 -6.75
N VAL A 130 -4.04 -0.57 -7.31
CA VAL A 130 -3.30 0.52 -7.94
C VAL A 130 -3.59 1.81 -7.20
N PHE A 131 -2.52 2.53 -6.83
CA PHE A 131 -2.54 3.81 -6.14
C PHE A 131 -1.87 4.86 -7.01
N GLU A 132 -2.43 6.04 -7.07
CA GLU A 132 -1.86 7.17 -7.81
C GLU A 132 -1.40 8.23 -6.80
N ASP A 133 -0.19 8.78 -7.00
CA ASP A 133 0.25 9.93 -6.21
C ASP A 133 -0.17 11.27 -6.83
N GLY A 134 0.12 12.38 -6.14
CA GLY A 134 -0.21 13.73 -6.63
C GLY A 134 0.47 14.15 -7.93
N THR A 135 1.40 13.36 -8.47
CA THR A 135 2.05 13.58 -9.78
C THR A 135 1.41 12.77 -10.90
N GLY A 136 0.42 11.93 -10.58
CA GLY A 136 -0.16 10.99 -11.52
C GLY A 136 0.61 9.67 -11.64
N LYS A 137 1.59 9.42 -10.77
CA LYS A 137 2.40 8.20 -10.84
C LYS A 137 1.70 7.06 -10.13
N ALA A 138 1.52 5.95 -10.85
CA ALA A 138 0.92 4.73 -10.34
C ALA A 138 1.91 3.86 -9.54
N TYR A 139 1.42 3.28 -8.47
CA TYR A 139 2.09 2.32 -7.60
C TYR A 139 1.18 1.12 -7.36
N HIS A 140 1.75 -0.08 -7.35
CA HIS A 140 1.01 -1.32 -7.26
C HIS A 140 1.25 -2.02 -5.93
N GLN A 141 0.17 -2.52 -5.34
CA GLN A 141 0.18 -3.53 -4.30
C GLN A 141 -0.35 -4.81 -4.90
N VAL A 142 0.33 -5.92 -4.65
CA VAL A 142 -0.10 -7.20 -5.21
C VAL A 142 0.09 -8.30 -4.20
N LEU A 143 -0.89 -9.19 -4.14
CA LEU A 143 -0.83 -10.47 -3.46
C LEU A 143 -0.82 -11.58 -4.50
N TRP A 144 0.18 -12.44 -4.41
CA TRP A 144 0.23 -13.70 -5.11
C TRP A 144 0.13 -14.86 -4.12
N LEU A 145 -0.57 -15.91 -4.51
CA LEU A 145 -0.72 -17.13 -3.74
C LEU A 145 -0.29 -18.33 -4.58
N LEU A 146 0.48 -19.23 -4.00
CA LEU A 146 0.88 -20.48 -4.64
C LEU A 146 -0.07 -21.60 -4.18
N PRO A 147 -0.89 -22.17 -5.07
CA PRO A 147 -1.78 -23.27 -4.69
C PRO A 147 -0.99 -24.49 -4.20
N ASN A 148 -1.65 -25.31 -3.37
CA ASN A 148 -1.12 -26.62 -2.98
C ASN A 148 -0.92 -27.49 -4.23
N ALA A 149 0.12 -28.34 -4.23
CA ALA A 149 0.27 -29.32 -5.28
C ALA A 149 -0.83 -30.37 -5.10
N ASN A 150 -1.65 -30.57 -6.13
CA ASN A 150 -2.63 -31.67 -6.17
C ASN A 150 -1.93 -33.03 -6.15
#